data_AF-A0A534JMF9-F1
#
_entry.id   AF-A0A534JMF9-F1
#
_cell.length_a   1.000
_cell.length_b   1.000
_cell.length_c   1.000
_cell.angle_alpha   90.00
_cell.angle_beta   90.00
_cell.angle_gamma   90.00
#
_symmetry.space_group_name_H-M   'P 1'
#
loop_
_entity.id
_entity.type
_entity.pdbx_description
1 polymer ?
#
loop_
_entity_poly.entity_id
_entity_poly.type
_entity_poly.pdbx_seq_one_letter_code
_entity_poly.pdbx_strand_id
1 'polypeptide(L)'
;MKIPRSHPRYGSLVTRETLVAAWKAGIVVPEGLIAHGRGEAFDYLLGEETSAPALVAEKAAAAFLVRAKSPVISVNGNVAALAATEVVRLARAIPAKLEVNLFHRTPARVHRIAGVLRKA
;
A
#
# COMPACT_ATOMS: atom_id res chain seq x y z
N MET A 1 12.59 15.17 7.84
CA MET A 1 12.09 16.27 8.69
C MET A 1 11.34 15.66 9.88
N LYS A 2 11.34 16.25 11.08
CA LYS A 2 10.57 15.70 12.21
C LYS A 2 9.19 16.37 12.26
N ILE A 3 8.14 15.65 11.85
CA ILE A 3 6.76 16.14 11.85
C ILE A 3 6.18 15.95 13.26
N PRO A 4 5.72 16.99 13.96
CA PRO A 4 5.12 16.85 15.30
C PRO A 4 3.84 16.01 15.24
N ARG A 5 3.64 15.10 16.21
CA ARG A 5 2.39 14.31 16.31
C ARG A 5 1.14 15.16 16.54
N SER A 6 1.30 16.36 17.09
CA SER A 6 0.23 17.35 17.25
C SER A 6 -0.13 18.10 15.97
N HIS A 7 0.61 17.90 14.87
CA HIS A 7 0.33 18.59 13.63
C HIS A 7 -0.98 18.07 13.01
N PRO A 8 -1.91 18.96 12.59
CA PRO A 8 -3.22 18.54 12.08
C PRO A 8 -3.13 17.66 10.83
N ARG A 9 -2.04 17.79 10.05
CA ARG A 9 -1.75 16.99 8.86
C ARG A 9 -0.74 15.85 9.09
N TYR A 10 -0.51 15.44 10.33
CA TYR A 10 0.56 14.48 10.67
C TYR A 10 0.51 13.21 9.80
N GLY A 11 -0.66 12.59 9.67
CA GLY A 11 -0.85 11.37 8.87
C GLY A 11 -0.40 11.54 7.41
N SER A 12 -0.98 12.50 6.69
CA SER A 12 -0.62 12.79 5.30
C SER A 12 0.88 13.08 5.13
N LEU A 13 1.46 13.91 6.00
CA LEU A 13 2.88 14.27 5.90
C LEU A 13 3.81 13.07 6.16
N VAL A 14 3.50 12.21 7.14
CA VAL A 14 4.28 11.00 7.42
C VAL A 14 4.19 10.00 6.27
N THR A 15 3.01 9.85 5.66
CA THR A 15 2.81 8.99 4.48
C THR A 15 3.67 9.45 3.31
N ARG A 16 3.73 10.76 3.05
CA ARG A 16 4.61 11.34 2.01
C ARG A 16 6.09 11.05 2.27
N GLU A 17 6.57 11.30 3.49
CA GLU A 17 7.96 11.03 3.85
C GLU A 17 8.30 9.53 3.74
N THR A 18 7.37 8.65 4.10
CA THR A 18 7.51 7.19 3.94
C THR A 18 7.71 6.82 2.47
N LEU A 19 6.93 7.40 1.55
CA LEU A 19 7.09 7.17 0.12
C LEU A 19 8.39 7.73 -0.43
N VAL A 20 8.79 8.93 -0.01
CA VAL A 20 10.09 9.51 -0.41
C VAL A 20 11.24 8.61 0.05
N ALA A 21 11.19 8.10 1.27
CA ALA A 21 12.20 7.15 1.78
C ALA A 21 12.19 5.84 0.98
N ALA A 22 11.02 5.30 0.68
CA ALA A 22 10.87 4.08 -0.12
C ALA A 22 11.34 4.27 -1.57
N TRP A 23 11.15 5.45 -2.17
CA TRP A 23 11.70 5.79 -3.48
C TRP A 23 13.23 5.82 -3.44
N LYS A 24 13.83 6.50 -2.46
CA LYS A 24 15.29 6.51 -2.24
C LYS A 24 15.85 5.10 -2.01
N ALA A 25 15.07 4.21 -1.39
CA ALA A 25 15.43 2.81 -1.18
C ALA A 25 15.26 1.91 -2.43
N GLY A 26 14.72 2.44 -3.54
CA GLY A 26 14.49 1.70 -4.78
C GLY A 26 13.24 0.80 -4.75
N ILE A 27 12.31 1.03 -3.84
CA ILE A 27 11.04 0.31 -3.70
C ILE A 27 9.95 1.00 -4.54
N VAL A 28 9.84 2.31 -4.41
CA VAL A 28 8.90 3.17 -5.16
C VAL A 28 9.63 3.80 -6.36
N VAL A 29 8.89 4.15 -7.40
CA VAL A 29 9.39 4.88 -8.58
C VAL A 29 8.86 6.32 -8.56
N PRO A 30 9.48 7.29 -9.26
CA PRO A 30 9.00 8.66 -9.30
C PRO A 30 7.51 8.78 -9.66
N GLU A 31 7.04 7.99 -10.63
CA GLU A 31 5.64 7.93 -11.06
C GLU A 31 4.72 7.44 -9.94
N GLY A 32 5.24 6.64 -9.00
CA GLY A 32 4.54 6.19 -7.81
C GLY A 32 4.34 7.33 -6.80
N LEU A 33 5.26 8.30 -6.72
CA LEU A 33 5.07 9.51 -5.91
C LEU A 33 3.97 10.38 -6.50
N ILE A 34 3.97 10.56 -7.83
CA ILE A 34 2.93 11.30 -8.56
C ILE A 34 1.57 10.62 -8.40
N ALA A 35 1.54 9.29 -8.50
CA ALA A 35 0.32 8.50 -8.29
C ALA A 35 -0.25 8.66 -6.88
N HIS A 36 0.61 8.76 -5.87
CA HIS A 36 0.16 9.04 -4.51
C HIS A 36 -0.46 10.43 -4.38
N GLY A 37 0.16 11.46 -4.98
CA GLY A 37 -0.42 12.82 -4.97
C GLY A 37 -1.81 12.88 -5.62
N ARG A 38 -2.05 12.09 -6.69
CA ARG A 38 -3.41 11.94 -7.24
C ARG A 38 -4.37 11.28 -6.27
N GLY A 39 -3.92 10.25 -5.55
CA GLY A 39 -4.71 9.59 -4.51
C GLY A 39 -5.09 10.55 -3.38
N GLU A 40 -4.13 11.32 -2.87
CA GLU A 40 -4.38 12.34 -1.85
C GLU A 40 -5.42 13.36 -2.33
N ALA A 41 -5.35 13.83 -3.57
CA ALA A 41 -6.34 14.78 -4.11
C ALA A 41 -7.78 14.24 -4.02
N PHE A 42 -8.00 12.94 -4.29
CA PHE A 42 -9.31 12.31 -4.09
C PHE A 42 -9.64 12.13 -2.61
N ASP A 43 -8.65 11.79 -1.79
CA ASP A 43 -8.83 11.61 -0.34
C ASP A 43 -9.34 12.91 0.32
N TYR A 44 -8.80 14.07 -0.08
CA TYR A 44 -9.32 15.39 0.33
C TYR A 44 -10.79 15.60 -0.05
N LEU A 45 -11.19 15.17 -1.26
CA LEU A 45 -12.59 15.27 -1.72
C LEU A 45 -13.53 14.33 -0.96
N LEU A 46 -13.00 13.18 -0.50
CA LEU A 46 -13.74 12.15 0.21
C LEU A 46 -13.72 12.32 1.74
N GLY A 47 -13.07 13.37 2.24
CA GLY A 47 -13.03 13.70 3.68
C GLY A 47 -11.92 13.01 4.47
N GLU A 48 -10.95 12.36 3.81
CA GLU A 48 -9.83 11.65 4.43
C GLU A 48 -10.29 10.55 5.42
N GLU A 49 -11.43 9.91 5.11
CA GLU A 49 -12.04 8.85 5.93
C GLU A 49 -12.58 7.70 5.07
N THR A 50 -12.81 6.54 5.70
CA THR A 50 -13.42 5.40 5.00
C THR A 50 -14.93 5.62 4.86
N SER A 51 -15.35 5.99 3.65
CA SER A 51 -16.77 6.24 3.35
C SER A 51 -17.67 5.00 3.53
N ALA A 52 -18.97 5.22 3.77
CA ALA A 52 -19.93 4.13 3.93
C ALA A 52 -19.98 3.16 2.73
N PRO A 53 -19.95 3.61 1.46
CA PRO A 53 -19.85 2.70 0.32
C PRO A 53 -18.56 1.86 0.33
N ALA A 54 -17.43 2.45 0.76
CA ALA A 54 -16.16 1.73 0.88
C ALA A 54 -16.23 0.63 1.95
N LEU A 55 -16.86 0.90 3.11
CA LEU A 55 -17.09 -0.10 4.16
C LEU A 55 -17.97 -1.28 3.70
N VAL A 56 -18.91 -1.05 2.78
CA VAL A 56 -19.72 -2.12 2.19
C VAL A 56 -18.89 -2.92 1.19
N ALA A 57 -18.15 -2.23 0.32
CA ALA A 57 -17.30 -2.86 -0.70
C ALA A 57 -16.17 -3.70 -0.09
N GLU A 58 -15.51 -3.23 0.97
CA GLU A 58 -14.45 -3.98 1.65
C GLU A 58 -14.97 -5.28 2.27
N LYS A 59 -16.17 -5.28 2.86
CA LYS A 59 -16.79 -6.47 3.45
C LYS A 59 -17.13 -7.50 2.38
N ALA A 60 -17.66 -7.04 1.24
CA ALA A 60 -17.91 -7.89 0.10
C ALA A 60 -16.60 -8.50 -0.43
N ALA A 61 -15.57 -7.67 -0.67
CA ALA A 61 -14.26 -8.11 -1.14
C ALA A 61 -13.62 -9.15 -0.19
N ALA A 62 -13.74 -8.95 1.12
CA ALA A 62 -13.29 -9.91 2.12
C ALA A 62 -14.02 -11.25 1.99
N ALA A 63 -15.36 -11.25 1.81
CA ALA A 63 -16.13 -12.47 1.58
C ALA A 63 -15.71 -13.19 0.30
N PHE A 64 -15.47 -12.45 -0.80
CA PHE A 64 -14.97 -13.02 -2.06
C PHE A 64 -13.60 -13.68 -1.87
N LEU A 65 -12.69 -13.01 -1.15
CA LEU A 65 -11.35 -13.53 -0.88
C LEU A 65 -11.39 -14.80 -0.01
N VAL A 66 -12.21 -14.83 1.04
CA VAL A 66 -12.38 -16.01 1.91
C VAL A 66 -12.94 -17.21 1.13
N ARG A 67 -13.81 -16.96 0.14
CA ARG A 67 -14.45 -18.02 -0.67
C ARG A 67 -13.62 -18.44 -1.88
N ALA A 68 -12.55 -17.73 -2.21
CA ALA A 68 -11.72 -18.02 -3.38
C ALA A 68 -10.94 -19.33 -3.21
N LYS A 69 -10.84 -20.12 -4.28
CA LYS A 69 -10.06 -21.37 -4.29
C LYS A 69 -8.55 -21.13 -4.29
N SER A 70 -8.09 -20.06 -4.92
CA SER A 70 -6.67 -19.69 -5.03
C SER A 70 -6.51 -18.17 -5.05
N PRO A 71 -6.82 -17.47 -3.94
CA PRO A 71 -6.69 -16.02 -3.88
C PRO A 71 -5.22 -15.60 -4.02
N VAL A 72 -5.00 -14.51 -4.76
CA VAL A 72 -3.68 -13.88 -4.93
C VAL A 72 -3.83 -12.39 -4.69
N ILE A 73 -2.97 -11.82 -3.83
CA ILE A 73 -2.91 -10.39 -3.56
C ILE A 73 -1.68 -9.84 -4.28
N SER A 74 -1.92 -8.92 -5.20
CA SER A 74 -0.87 -8.25 -5.96
C SER A 74 -0.25 -7.11 -5.16
N VAL A 75 1.07 -6.99 -5.19
CA VAL A 75 1.83 -5.98 -4.46
C VAL A 75 2.76 -5.23 -5.42
N ASN A 76 2.61 -3.91 -5.45
CA ASN A 76 3.53 -2.99 -6.12
C ASN A 76 4.39 -2.24 -5.10
N GLY A 77 5.25 -1.33 -5.59
CA GLY A 77 6.14 -0.55 -4.73
C GLY A 77 5.42 0.37 -3.72
N ASN A 78 4.30 0.99 -4.11
CA ASN A 78 3.55 1.87 -3.21
C ASN A 78 2.87 1.07 -2.09
N VAL A 79 2.28 -0.09 -2.43
CA VAL A 79 1.69 -1.00 -1.44
C VAL A 79 2.77 -1.50 -0.48
N ALA A 80 3.93 -1.93 -0.99
CA ALA A 80 5.03 -2.38 -0.14
C ALA A 80 5.58 -1.26 0.77
N ALA A 81 5.53 0.00 0.34
CA ALA A 81 5.98 1.12 1.16
C ALA A 81 5.00 1.49 2.27
N LEU A 82 3.69 1.37 2.01
CA LEU A 82 2.65 1.93 2.89
C LEU A 82 1.90 0.88 3.73
N ALA A 83 1.82 -0.37 3.27
CA ALA A 83 0.91 -1.36 3.83
C ALA A 83 1.49 -2.79 3.81
N ALA A 84 2.82 -2.95 3.85
CA ALA A 84 3.45 -4.27 3.76
C ALA A 84 2.98 -5.22 4.88
N THR A 85 2.95 -4.75 6.13
CA THR A 85 2.54 -5.55 7.28
C THR A 85 1.07 -5.95 7.19
N GLU A 86 0.21 -5.01 6.82
CA GLU A 86 -1.23 -5.22 6.66
C GLU A 86 -1.52 -6.24 5.56
N VAL A 87 -0.84 -6.12 4.41
CA VAL A 87 -1.00 -7.05 3.28
C VAL A 87 -0.50 -8.45 3.62
N VAL A 88 0.64 -8.57 4.32
CA VAL A 88 1.13 -9.87 4.78
C VAL A 88 0.17 -10.49 5.80
N ARG A 89 -0.37 -9.71 6.74
CA ARG A 89 -1.38 -10.18 7.69
C ARG A 89 -2.65 -10.64 6.98
N LEU A 90 -3.13 -9.88 5.99
CA LEU A 90 -4.28 -10.27 5.17
C LEU A 90 -4.00 -11.60 4.45
N ALA A 91 -2.85 -11.73 3.77
CA ALA A 91 -2.47 -12.95 3.07
C ALA A 91 -2.18 -14.17 3.97
N ARG A 92 -1.99 -13.96 5.28
CA ARG A 92 -1.91 -15.05 6.27
C ARG A 92 -3.29 -15.42 6.81
N ALA A 93 -4.23 -14.46 6.91
CA ALA A 93 -5.57 -14.67 7.44
C ALA A 93 -6.48 -15.44 6.47
N ILE A 94 -6.28 -15.23 5.18
CA ILE A 94 -6.84 -16.05 4.09
C ILE A 94 -5.65 -16.74 3.42
N PRO A 95 -5.70 -18.03 3.04
CA PRO A 95 -4.55 -18.75 2.45
C PRO A 95 -4.22 -18.25 1.02
N ALA A 96 -3.91 -16.96 0.90
CA ALA A 96 -3.67 -16.23 -0.32
C ALA A 96 -2.18 -16.15 -0.60
N LYS A 97 -1.83 -16.18 -1.87
CA LYS A 97 -0.45 -15.93 -2.31
C LYS A 97 -0.21 -14.42 -2.41
N LEU A 98 1.03 -14.00 -2.19
CA LEU A 98 1.49 -12.65 -2.51
C LEU A 98 2.27 -12.67 -3.82
N GLU A 99 1.95 -11.76 -4.73
CA GLU A 99 2.65 -11.61 -6.00
C GLU A 99 3.19 -10.20 -6.16
N VAL A 100 4.50 -10.06 -6.34
CA VAL A 100 5.11 -8.78 -6.70
C VAL A 100 4.89 -8.52 -8.18
N ASN A 101 3.98 -7.58 -8.49
CA ASN A 101 3.62 -7.22 -9.86
C ASN A 101 3.88 -5.71 -10.09
N LEU A 102 4.69 -5.38 -11.10
CA LEU A 102 5.24 -4.04 -11.31
C LEU A 102 5.13 -3.62 -12.76
N PHE A 103 4.72 -2.38 -12.98
CA PHE A 103 4.77 -1.73 -14.30
C PHE A 103 6.22 -1.49 -14.75
N HIS A 104 6.97 -0.65 -14.01
CA HIS A 104 8.41 -0.47 -14.20
C HIS A 104 9.18 -1.59 -13.47
N ARG A 105 9.20 -2.77 -14.10
CA ARG A 105 9.80 -3.99 -13.52
C ARG A 105 11.31 -4.02 -13.76
N THR A 106 12.07 -4.16 -12.67
CA THR A 106 13.48 -4.55 -12.72
C THR A 106 13.73 -5.67 -11.70
N PRO A 107 14.66 -6.60 -11.96
CA PRO A 107 14.98 -7.66 -11.01
C PRO A 107 15.37 -7.10 -9.63
N ALA A 108 16.19 -6.05 -9.59
CA ALA A 108 16.62 -5.42 -8.34
C ALA A 108 15.44 -4.89 -7.52
N ARG A 109 14.46 -4.24 -8.18
CA ARG A 109 13.27 -3.70 -7.51
C ARG A 109 12.36 -4.80 -6.98
N VAL A 110 12.17 -5.88 -7.75
CA VAL A 110 11.42 -7.06 -7.30
C VAL A 110 12.05 -7.64 -6.04
N HIS A 111 13.38 -7.80 -6.00
CA HIS A 111 14.08 -8.33 -4.83
C HIS A 111 13.96 -7.42 -3.61
N ARG A 112 14.05 -6.10 -3.80
CA ARG A 112 13.85 -5.13 -2.71
C ARG A 112 12.45 -5.20 -2.12
N ILE A 113 11.41 -5.21 -2.97
CA ILE A 113 10.02 -5.33 -2.54
C ILE A 113 9.78 -6.67 -1.84
N ALA A 114 10.25 -7.78 -2.39
CA ALA A 114 10.14 -9.08 -1.75
C ALA A 114 10.87 -9.10 -0.39
N GLY A 115 12.01 -8.41 -0.26
CA GLY A 115 12.72 -8.24 1.00
C GLY A 115 11.90 -7.47 2.06
N VAL A 116 11.18 -6.42 1.66
CA VAL A 116 10.26 -5.70 2.56
C VAL A 116 9.13 -6.63 3.03
N LEU A 117 8.49 -7.35 2.11
CA LEU A 117 7.39 -8.26 2.43
C LEU A 117 7.81 -9.42 3.33
N ARG A 118 9.03 -9.96 3.18
CA ARG A 118 9.53 -11.03 4.05
C ARG A 118 9.83 -10.57 5.48
N LYS A 119 10.09 -9.27 5.69
CA LYS A 119 10.37 -8.69 7.00
C LYS A 119 9.12 -8.24 7.75
N ALA A 120 7.96 -8.25 7.07
CA ALA A 120 6.68 -7.82 7.59
C ALA A 120 5.87 -8.98 8.19
#